data_AF-A0A9E0MS18-F1
#
_entry.id   AF-A0A9E0MS18-F1
#
_cell.length_a   1.000
_cell.length_b   1.000
_cell.length_c   1.000
_cell.angle_alpha   90.00
_cell.angle_beta   90.00
_cell.angle_gamma   90.00
#
_symmetry.space_group_name_H-M   'P 1'
#
loop_
_entity.id
_entity.type
_entity.pdbx_description
1 polymer ?
#
loop_
_entity_poly.entity_id
_entity_poly.type
_entity_poly.pdbx_seq_one_letter_code
_entity_poly.pdbx_strand_id
1 'polypeptide(L)'
;MAVRPFIFAALGVAALSSCDPELDITAPYQENTIVYSFLDKDSTTQYIKINKAFLGPDNGFVYAQVADSFEYRPDQLQAVVKVVKNGVVVNTYTLQDTLWPHDQGIFAGPMHKLYYFQALLDSSATYRLEA
;
A
#
# COMPACT_ATOMS: atom_id res chain seq x y z
N MET A 1 61.11 -34.00 -0.71
CA MET A 1 60.23 -32.82 -0.56
C MET A 1 58.88 -33.33 -0.04
N ALA A 2 58.73 -33.42 1.28
CA ALA A 2 57.54 -34.03 1.89
C ALA A 2 56.42 -32.99 1.97
N VAL A 3 55.47 -33.04 1.03
CA VAL A 3 54.26 -32.21 1.09
C VAL A 3 53.39 -32.79 2.21
N ARG A 4 53.30 -32.07 3.34
CA ARG A 4 52.53 -32.50 4.51
C ARG A 4 51.06 -32.73 4.10
N PRO A 5 50.44 -33.88 4.43
CA PRO A 5 49.04 -34.19 4.07
C PRO A 5 48.03 -33.19 4.65
N PHE A 6 48.46 -32.37 5.61
CA PHE A 6 47.70 -31.25 6.18
C PHE A 6 47.31 -30.16 5.17
N ILE A 7 48.10 -29.92 4.12
CA ILE A 7 47.83 -28.85 3.14
C ILE A 7 46.69 -29.25 2.19
N PHE A 8 46.63 -30.52 1.79
CA PHE A 8 45.53 -31.05 0.99
C PHE A 8 44.20 -31.10 1.77
N ALA A 9 44.26 -31.38 3.08
CA ALA A 9 43.08 -31.36 3.94
C ALA A 9 42.49 -29.95 4.10
N ALA A 10 43.33 -28.91 4.23
CA ALA A 10 42.88 -27.52 4.35
C ALA A 10 42.20 -27.01 3.06
N LEU A 11 42.69 -27.42 1.89
CA LEU A 11 42.10 -27.05 0.59
C LEU A 11 40.73 -27.72 0.35
N GLY A 12 40.51 -28.92 0.91
CA GLY A 12 39.23 -29.61 0.84
C GLY A 12 38.12 -28.96 1.69
N VAL A 13 38.47 -28.37 2.85
CA VAL A 13 37.48 -27.71 3.73
C VAL A 13 37.00 -26.38 3.14
N ALA A 14 37.85 -25.65 2.41
CA ALA A 14 37.49 -24.41 1.73
C ALA A 14 36.58 -24.62 0.50
N ALA A 15 36.54 -25.83 -0.07
CA ALA A 15 35.64 -26.16 -1.18
C ALA A 15 34.19 -26.44 -0.73
N LEU A 16 33.93 -26.55 0.58
CA LEU A 16 32.61 -26.78 1.15
C LEU A 16 31.89 -25.49 1.57
N SER A 17 32.53 -24.32 1.47
CA SER A 17 31.86 -23.04 1.66
C SER A 17 31.14 -22.63 0.38
N SER A 18 29.93 -23.15 0.17
CA SER A 18 29.04 -22.63 -0.87
C SER A 18 28.42 -21.32 -0.36
N CYS A 19 28.52 -20.26 -1.15
CA CYS A 19 27.68 -19.09 -0.94
C CYS A 19 26.24 -19.50 -1.22
N ASP A 20 25.31 -19.07 -0.37
CA ASP A 20 23.88 -19.20 -0.65
C ASP A 20 23.53 -18.32 -1.87
N PRO A 21 23.04 -18.90 -2.99
CA PRO A 21 22.66 -18.11 -4.16
C PRO A 21 21.30 -17.43 -3.99
N GLU A 22 20.57 -17.66 -2.90
CA GLU A 22 19.23 -17.12 -2.69
C GLU A 22 19.28 -15.61 -2.43
N LEU A 23 18.94 -14.84 -3.47
CA LEU A 23 18.71 -13.41 -3.36
C LEU A 23 17.25 -13.17 -2.99
N ASP A 24 17.01 -12.74 -1.76
CA ASP A 24 15.72 -12.17 -1.39
C ASP A 24 15.58 -10.77 -2.00
N ILE A 25 14.68 -10.65 -2.97
CA ILE A 25 14.35 -9.39 -3.64
C ILE A 25 13.25 -8.62 -2.91
N THR A 26 12.71 -9.18 -1.83
CA THR A 26 11.65 -8.57 -1.03
C THR A 26 12.21 -8.02 0.29
N ALA A 27 11.63 -6.92 0.75
CA ALA A 27 11.82 -6.46 2.11
C ALA A 27 10.73 -7.06 3.01
N PRO A 28 10.90 -7.04 4.34
CA PRO A 28 9.81 -7.34 5.26
C PRO A 28 8.57 -6.50 4.92
N TYR A 29 7.39 -7.13 4.90
CA TYR A 29 6.14 -6.46 4.58
C TYR A 29 5.89 -5.27 5.52
N GLN A 30 5.49 -4.14 4.93
CA GLN A 30 5.02 -2.95 5.64
C GLN A 30 3.70 -2.51 5.03
N GLU A 31 2.72 -2.24 5.88
CA GLU A 31 1.43 -1.72 5.44
C GLU A 31 1.59 -0.23 5.06
N ASN A 32 1.70 0.02 3.76
CA ASN A 32 1.87 1.36 3.22
C ASN A 32 0.57 1.84 2.56
N THR A 33 -0.08 2.82 3.17
CA THR A 33 -1.30 3.43 2.61
C THR A 33 -0.99 4.27 1.37
N ILE A 34 -1.75 4.06 0.30
CA ILE A 34 -1.70 4.80 -0.95
C ILE A 34 -3.03 5.53 -1.13
N VAL A 35 -2.98 6.86 -1.23
CA VAL A 35 -4.17 7.71 -1.33
C VAL A 35 -4.20 8.42 -2.68
N TYR A 36 -5.34 8.33 -3.35
CA TYR A 36 -5.68 9.15 -4.51
C TYR A 36 -6.96 9.94 -4.22
N SER A 37 -6.93 11.25 -4.43
CA SER A 37 -8.08 12.12 -4.20
C SER A 37 -8.11 13.24 -5.22
N PHE A 38 -9.30 13.56 -5.72
CA PHE A 38 -9.56 14.77 -6.47
C PHE A 38 -10.82 15.40 -5.90
N LEU A 39 -10.68 16.61 -5.36
CA LEU A 39 -11.79 17.34 -4.77
C LEU A 39 -12.44 18.23 -5.83
N ASP A 40 -13.75 18.12 -5.98
CA ASP A 40 -14.55 18.86 -6.95
C ASP A 40 -15.45 19.88 -6.25
N LYS A 41 -15.18 21.17 -6.48
CA LYS A 41 -15.95 22.28 -5.88
C LYS A 41 -17.40 22.35 -6.38
N ASP A 42 -17.70 21.76 -7.54
CA ASP A 42 -19.02 21.80 -8.16
C ASP A 42 -19.87 20.58 -7.76
N SER A 43 -19.29 19.65 -6.98
CA SER A 43 -19.97 18.47 -6.42
C SER A 43 -20.17 18.60 -4.91
N THR A 44 -21.24 18.01 -4.40
CA THR A 44 -21.46 17.85 -2.95
C THR A 44 -20.79 16.60 -2.39
N THR A 45 -20.43 15.64 -3.26
CA THR A 45 -19.82 14.35 -2.86
C THR A 45 -18.39 14.30 -3.35
N GLN A 46 -17.48 14.05 -2.41
CA GLN A 46 -16.04 14.04 -2.62
C GLN A 46 -15.52 12.63 -2.44
N TYR A 47 -14.86 12.09 -3.45
CA TYR A 47 -14.36 10.71 -3.46
C TYR A 47 -12.85 10.65 -3.24
N ILE A 48 -12.43 9.66 -2.46
CA ILE A 48 -11.05 9.36 -2.10
C ILE A 48 -10.85 7.86 -2.29
N LYS A 49 -9.84 7.45 -3.06
CA LYS A 49 -9.41 6.06 -3.09
C LYS A 49 -8.28 5.88 -2.09
N ILE A 50 -8.51 5.05 -1.08
CA ILE A 50 -7.52 4.68 -0.07
C ILE A 50 -7.24 3.19 -0.22
N ASN A 51 -6.01 2.87 -0.61
CA ASN A 51 -5.52 1.51 -0.81
C ASN A 51 -4.31 1.27 0.11
N LYS A 52 -3.83 0.02 0.15
CA LYS A 52 -2.55 -0.37 0.73
C LYS A 52 -1.66 -1.01 -0.33
N ALA A 53 -0.35 -0.88 -0.16
CA ALA A 53 0.62 -1.64 -0.93
C ALA A 53 0.61 -3.11 -0.49
N PHE A 54 0.89 -3.99 -1.44
CA PHE A 54 1.15 -5.42 -1.19
C PHE A 54 2.57 -5.76 -1.58
N LEU A 55 3.18 -6.67 -0.82
CA LEU A 55 4.49 -7.24 -1.09
C LEU A 55 4.49 -8.69 -0.59
N GLY A 56 5.01 -9.60 -1.41
CA GLY A 56 5.10 -11.01 -1.10
C GLY A 56 6.06 -11.73 -2.03
N PRO A 57 6.37 -13.01 -1.76
CA PRO A 57 7.36 -13.78 -2.51
C PRO A 57 6.90 -14.18 -3.92
N ASP A 58 5.60 -14.16 -4.20
CA ASP A 58 5.06 -14.50 -5.52
C ASP A 58 5.08 -13.30 -6.48
N ASN A 59 4.68 -13.56 -7.72
CA ASN A 59 4.49 -12.52 -8.72
C ASN A 59 3.42 -11.50 -8.28
N GLY A 60 3.77 -10.21 -8.29
CA GLY A 60 2.87 -9.11 -7.95
C GLY A 60 1.54 -9.09 -8.72
N PHE A 61 1.50 -9.63 -9.94
CA PHE A 61 0.26 -9.74 -10.71
C PHE A 61 -0.74 -10.72 -10.08
N VAL A 62 -0.29 -11.70 -9.29
CA VAL A 62 -1.19 -12.60 -8.56
C VAL A 62 -1.90 -11.84 -7.44
N TYR A 63 -1.17 -11.04 -6.67
CA TYR A 63 -1.74 -10.21 -5.61
C TYR A 63 -2.65 -9.11 -6.16
N ALA A 64 -2.30 -8.51 -7.30
CA ALA A 64 -3.14 -7.50 -7.95
C ALA A 64 -4.55 -8.02 -8.29
N GLN A 65 -4.70 -9.33 -8.55
CA GLN A 65 -5.98 -9.98 -8.84
C GLN A 65 -6.81 -10.30 -7.58
N VAL A 66 -6.31 -10.01 -6.37
CA VAL A 66 -7.01 -10.22 -5.11
C VAL A 66 -7.29 -8.88 -4.45
N ALA A 67 -8.56 -8.47 -4.39
CA ALA A 67 -8.95 -7.16 -3.85
C ALA A 67 -8.43 -6.92 -2.42
N ASP A 68 -8.44 -7.92 -1.55
CA ASP A 68 -7.94 -7.83 -0.18
C ASP A 68 -6.42 -7.52 -0.07
N SER A 69 -5.66 -7.74 -1.15
CA SER A 69 -4.25 -7.39 -1.20
C SER A 69 -4.03 -5.87 -1.25
N PHE A 70 -4.94 -5.10 -1.86
CA PHE A 70 -4.77 -3.65 -2.00
C PHE A 70 -5.89 -2.81 -1.37
N GLU A 71 -7.01 -3.42 -0.98
CA GLU A 71 -8.11 -2.75 -0.28
C GLU A 71 -8.10 -3.08 1.21
N TYR A 72 -8.54 -2.13 2.02
CA TYR A 72 -8.75 -2.36 3.45
C TYR A 72 -10.05 -3.14 3.68
N ARG A 73 -10.03 -4.11 4.60
CA ARG A 73 -11.25 -4.80 5.05
C ARG A 73 -12.13 -3.84 5.85
N PRO A 74 -13.42 -4.16 6.02
CA PRO A 74 -14.26 -3.46 7.00
C PRO A 74 -13.54 -3.37 8.36
N ASP A 75 -13.67 -2.23 9.01
CA ASP A 75 -13.09 -1.92 10.33
C ASP A 75 -11.56 -1.85 10.43
N GLN A 76 -10.81 -2.09 9.34
CA GLN A 76 -9.34 -1.93 9.35
C GLN A 76 -8.87 -0.48 9.18
N LEU A 77 -9.72 0.39 8.65
CA LEU A 77 -9.38 1.78 8.37
C LEU A 77 -10.45 2.71 8.93
N GLN A 78 -10.03 3.66 9.76
CA GLN A 78 -10.87 4.77 10.19
C GLN A 78 -10.26 6.08 9.68
N ALA A 79 -10.76 6.56 8.56
CA ALA A 79 -10.26 7.78 7.93
C ALA A 79 -11.23 8.96 8.10
N VAL A 80 -10.66 10.15 8.28
CA VAL A 80 -11.39 11.40 8.42
C VAL A 80 -10.75 12.50 7.57
N VAL A 81 -11.56 13.47 7.15
CA VAL A 81 -11.09 14.70 6.52
C VAL A 81 -11.35 15.88 7.46
N LYS A 82 -10.27 16.50 7.94
CA LYS A 82 -10.32 17.71 8.75
C LYS A 82 -10.29 18.94 7.86
N VAL A 83 -11.24 19.85 8.07
CA VAL A 83 -11.26 21.16 7.44
C VAL A 83 -10.50 22.14 8.33
N VAL A 84 -9.41 22.70 7.82
CA VAL A 84 -8.53 23.61 8.54
C VAL A 84 -8.63 25.00 7.94
N LYS A 85 -8.93 26.00 8.77
CA LYS A 85 -8.88 27.42 8.41
C LYS A 85 -8.02 28.17 9.41
N ASN A 86 -7.08 28.96 8.92
CA ASN A 86 -6.16 29.74 9.75
C ASN A 86 -5.46 28.89 10.84
N GLY A 87 -5.11 27.64 10.50
CA GLY A 87 -4.45 26.70 11.40
C GLY A 87 -5.36 25.97 12.40
N VAL A 88 -6.67 26.28 12.45
CA VAL A 88 -7.63 25.66 13.36
C VAL A 88 -8.54 24.70 12.60
N VAL A 89 -8.78 23.52 13.18
CA VAL A 89 -9.78 22.57 12.67
C VAL A 89 -11.17 23.12 12.94
N VAL A 90 -11.91 23.44 11.89
CA VAL A 90 -13.27 24.00 11.98
C VAL A 90 -14.36 22.97 11.71
N ASN A 91 -14.01 21.86 11.06
CA ASN A 91 -14.92 20.73 10.86
C ASN A 91 -14.13 19.42 10.66
N THR A 92 -14.78 18.28 10.88
CA THR A 92 -14.23 16.95 10.60
C THR A 92 -15.32 16.08 9.97
N TYR A 93 -15.02 15.52 8.81
CA TYR A 93 -15.89 14.56 8.13
C TYR A 93 -15.34 13.15 8.32
N THR A 94 -16.14 12.23 8.85
CA THR A 94 -15.80 10.81 8.83
C THR A 94 -16.08 10.25 7.45
N LEU A 95 -15.12 9.51 6.88
CA LEU A 95 -15.31 8.91 5.57
C LEU A 95 -16.25 7.70 5.64
N GLN A 96 -17.11 7.58 4.63
CA GLN A 96 -17.96 6.42 4.39
C GLN A 96 -17.40 5.65 3.19
N ASP A 97 -17.50 4.32 3.19
CA ASP A 97 -17.07 3.52 2.04
C ASP A 97 -18.21 3.29 1.04
N THR A 98 -17.82 3.00 -0.20
CA THR A 98 -18.72 2.66 -1.30
C THR A 98 -17.98 1.81 -2.33
N LEU A 99 -18.74 1.21 -3.25
CA LEU A 99 -18.21 0.45 -4.38
C LEU A 99 -18.38 1.23 -5.68
N TRP A 100 -17.31 1.32 -6.46
CA TRP A 100 -17.29 2.01 -7.74
C TRP A 100 -16.92 1.05 -8.88
N PRO A 101 -17.61 1.10 -10.03
CA PRO A 101 -17.26 0.28 -11.19
C PRO A 101 -15.81 0.49 -11.62
N HIS A 102 -15.10 -0.61 -11.82
CA HIS A 102 -13.76 -0.63 -12.39
C HIS A 102 -13.77 -1.36 -13.72
N ASP A 103 -13.12 -0.75 -14.70
CA ASP A 103 -12.87 -1.39 -16.00
C ASP A 103 -11.99 -2.63 -15.82
N GLN A 104 -12.11 -3.58 -16.75
CA GLN A 104 -11.30 -4.80 -16.71
C GLN A 104 -9.80 -4.47 -16.87
N GLY A 105 -8.95 -5.14 -16.09
CA GLY A 105 -7.51 -4.90 -16.10
C GLY A 105 -6.72 -5.84 -15.21
N ILE A 106 -5.48 -5.43 -14.89
CA ILE A 106 -4.56 -6.22 -14.05
C ILE A 106 -4.91 -6.20 -12.56
N PHE A 107 -5.79 -5.30 -12.13
CA PHE A 107 -6.29 -5.26 -10.75
C PHE A 107 -7.66 -5.91 -10.66
N ALA A 108 -7.98 -6.46 -9.49
CA ALA A 108 -9.24 -7.16 -9.23
C ALA A 108 -10.46 -6.28 -9.55
N GLY A 109 -11.39 -6.78 -10.37
CA GLY A 109 -12.66 -6.12 -10.70
C GLY A 109 -13.87 -7.01 -10.39
N PRO A 110 -15.11 -6.56 -10.67
CA PRO A 110 -15.46 -5.35 -11.43
C PRO A 110 -15.76 -4.12 -10.56
N MET A 111 -15.64 -4.22 -9.24
CA MET A 111 -15.93 -3.12 -8.32
C MET A 111 -14.72 -2.86 -7.44
N HIS A 112 -14.42 -1.58 -7.23
CA HIS A 112 -13.36 -1.12 -6.34
C HIS A 112 -13.96 -0.38 -5.15
N LYS A 113 -13.38 -0.57 -3.97
CA LYS A 113 -13.70 0.23 -2.80
C LYS A 113 -13.14 1.64 -2.95
N LEU A 114 -14.03 2.61 -2.75
CA LEU A 114 -13.73 4.03 -2.58
C LEU A 114 -14.29 4.50 -1.24
N TYR A 115 -13.78 5.64 -0.79
CA TYR A 115 -14.27 6.36 0.38
C TYR A 115 -14.81 7.70 -0.06
N TYR A 116 -15.78 8.25 0.67
CA TYR A 116 -16.34 9.55 0.36
C TYR A 116 -16.79 10.31 1.60
N PHE A 117 -16.93 11.62 1.43
CA PHE A 117 -17.61 12.50 2.36
C PHE A 117 -18.45 13.52 1.59
N GLN A 118 -19.46 14.08 2.25
CA GLN A 118 -20.32 15.09 1.68
C GLN A 118 -20.01 16.47 2.26
N ALA A 119 -19.63 17.40 1.39
CA ALA A 119 -19.30 18.76 1.77
C ALA A 119 -19.48 19.72 0.59
N LEU A 120 -19.93 20.94 0.88
CA LEU A 120 -19.72 22.07 -0.02
C LEU A 120 -18.30 22.60 0.24
N LEU A 121 -17.44 22.54 -0.78
CA LEU A 121 -16.05 22.91 -0.63
C LEU A 121 -15.89 24.43 -0.49
N ASP A 122 -15.01 24.82 0.41
CA ASP A 122 -14.59 26.19 0.62
C ASP A 122 -13.15 26.34 0.14
N SER A 123 -12.95 27.16 -0.89
CA SER A 123 -11.65 27.39 -1.50
C SER A 123 -10.65 28.10 -0.59
N SER A 124 -11.10 28.71 0.51
CA SER A 124 -10.25 29.31 1.54
C SER A 124 -9.76 28.31 2.59
N ALA A 125 -10.30 27.08 2.60
CA ALA A 125 -9.98 26.06 3.58
C ALA A 125 -8.96 25.04 3.05
N THR A 126 -8.21 24.43 3.97
CA THR A 126 -7.38 23.25 3.68
C THR A 126 -8.12 21.99 4.12
N TYR A 127 -8.21 21.00 3.25
CA TYR A 127 -8.79 19.69 3.56
C TYR A 127 -7.66 18.69 3.80
N ARG A 128 -7.53 18.19 5.03
CA ARG A 128 -6.48 17.27 5.45
C ARG A 128 -7.07 15.90 5.73
N LEU A 129 -6.63 14.89 4.98
CA LEU A 129 -6.91 13.50 5.27
C LEU A 129 -6.06 13.01 6.43
N GLU A 130 -6.67 12.28 7.35
CA GLU A 130 -6.03 11.49 8.40
C GLU A 130 -6.64 10.10 8.37
N ALA A 131 -5.80 9.07 8.33
CA ALA A 131 -6.18 7.68 8.09
C ALA A 131 -5.28 6.75 8.89
#